data_AF-A0A443QEU0-F1
#
_entry.id   AF-A0A443QEU0-F1
#
_cell.length_a   1.000
_cell.length_b   1.000
_cell.length_c   1.000
_cell.angle_alpha   90.00
_cell.angle_beta   90.00
_cell.angle_gamma   90.00
#
_symmetry.space_group_name_H-M   'P 1'
#
loop_
_entity.id
_entity.type
_entity.pdbx_description
1 polymer ?
#
loop_
_entity_poly.entity_id
_entity_poly.type
_entity_poly.pdbx_seq_one_letter_code
_entity_poly.pdbx_strand_id
1 'polypeptide(L)'
;MAALSNVSVLSTIEANKQNYIGDLRAKLIAAGISIEFSDDFLIKFLRARLYNCDQTCDLIRTYLSNFQKHPEFFNGFQYVRQPLENGVFEILPDRNVTGETLILMRPGKWEPNLCAFNVATAATIYGVEMDKLSEESQISGTIEIIDMQDVGLKQFLLNATKQREANSVITKAIENM
;
A
#
# COMPACT_ATOMS: atom_id res chain seq x y z
N MET A 1 -9.15 -20.49 5.44
CA MET A 1 -8.34 -21.05 6.55
C MET A 1 -7.09 -20.22 6.87
N ALA A 2 -6.32 -19.74 5.88
CA ALA A 2 -5.07 -18.99 6.14
C ALA A 2 -5.26 -17.58 6.76
N ALA A 3 -6.37 -16.88 6.49
CA ALA A 3 -6.64 -15.56 7.10
C ALA A 3 -6.91 -15.67 8.62
N LEU A 4 -7.72 -16.65 9.02
CA LEU A 4 -8.01 -16.92 10.44
C LEU A 4 -6.75 -17.33 11.23
N SER A 5 -5.78 -18.00 10.61
CA SER A 5 -4.50 -18.29 11.27
C SER A 5 -3.67 -17.03 11.51
N ASN A 6 -3.63 -16.08 10.57
CA ASN A 6 -2.83 -14.86 10.71
C ASN A 6 -3.35 -13.94 11.83
N VAL A 7 -4.68 -13.77 11.96
CA VAL A 7 -5.29 -12.97 13.03
C VAL A 7 -4.92 -13.53 14.42
N SER A 8 -5.04 -14.85 14.58
CA SER A 8 -4.71 -15.51 15.85
C SER A 8 -3.21 -15.42 16.20
N VAL A 9 -2.33 -15.57 15.21
CA VAL A 9 -0.88 -15.43 15.37
C VAL A 9 -0.49 -14.00 15.76
N LEU A 10 -1.01 -12.99 15.04
CA LEU A 10 -0.73 -11.59 15.34
C LEU A 10 -1.18 -11.22 16.76
N SER A 11 -2.38 -11.64 17.18
CA SER A 11 -2.86 -11.35 18.54
C SER A 11 -1.94 -11.85 19.65
N THR A 12 -1.27 -12.99 19.43
CA THR A 12 -0.31 -13.57 20.40
C THR A 12 1.00 -12.79 20.42
N ILE A 13 1.51 -12.42 19.24
CA ILE A 13 2.76 -11.67 19.08
C ILE A 13 2.61 -10.25 19.66
N GLU A 14 1.46 -9.62 19.42
CA GLU A 14 1.19 -8.24 19.81
C GLU A 14 1.22 -7.98 21.32
N ALA A 15 1.05 -9.03 22.13
CA ALA A 15 1.27 -8.96 23.57
C ALA A 15 2.66 -8.42 23.95
N ASN A 16 3.67 -8.65 23.09
CA ASN A 16 5.04 -8.20 23.28
C ASN A 16 5.47 -7.13 22.26
N LYS A 17 4.53 -6.41 21.63
CA LYS A 17 4.82 -5.46 20.52
C LYS A 17 5.88 -4.41 20.85
N GLN A 18 5.98 -3.99 22.12
CA GLN A 18 6.97 -2.99 22.55
C GLN A 18 8.42 -3.48 22.40
N ASN A 19 8.69 -4.77 22.58
CA ASN A 19 10.02 -5.34 22.36
C ASN A 19 10.40 -5.26 20.88
N TYR A 20 9.48 -5.64 19.99
CA TYR A 20 9.68 -5.57 18.54
C TYR A 20 9.87 -4.14 18.04
N ILE A 21 9.15 -3.17 18.62
CA ILE A 21 9.34 -1.74 18.31
C ILE A 21 10.76 -1.30 18.70
N GLY A 22 11.24 -1.69 19.89
CA GLY A 22 12.60 -1.41 20.34
C GLY A 22 13.65 -2.01 19.41
N ASP A 23 13.51 -3.29 19.07
CA ASP A 23 14.41 -4.00 18.16
C ASP A 23 14.43 -3.38 16.76
N LEU A 24 13.26 -3.03 16.22
CA LEU A 24 13.14 -2.37 14.92
C LEU A 24 13.80 -0.99 14.94
N ARG A 25 13.59 -0.18 15.99
CA ARG A 25 14.26 1.11 16.15
C ARG A 25 15.78 0.96 16.12
N ALA A 26 16.32 0.00 16.87
CA ALA A 26 17.75 -0.29 16.87
C ALA A 26 18.27 -0.66 15.46
N LYS A 27 17.53 -1.50 14.72
CA LYS A 27 17.87 -1.86 13.34
C LYS A 27 17.80 -0.68 12.37
N LEU A 28 16.79 0.17 12.47
CA LEU A 28 16.66 1.38 11.64
C LEU A 28 17.86 2.32 11.85
N ILE A 29 18.25 2.53 13.11
CA ILE A 29 19.43 3.33 13.47
C ILE A 29 20.71 2.71 12.88
N ALA A 30 20.89 1.40 13.05
CA ALA A 30 22.04 0.69 12.49
C ALA A 30 22.08 0.74 10.94
N ALA A 31 20.92 0.82 10.30
CA ALA A 31 20.77 1.00 8.86
C ALA A 31 20.94 2.46 8.38
N GLY A 32 21.25 3.40 9.29
CA GLY A 32 21.46 4.81 8.98
C GLY A 32 20.16 5.61 8.79
N ILE A 33 19.01 5.09 9.20
CA ILE A 33 17.73 5.80 9.16
C ILE A 33 17.59 6.59 10.46
N SER A 34 17.76 7.91 10.37
CA SER A 34 17.70 8.84 11.52
C SER A 34 16.29 9.40 11.80
N ILE A 35 15.29 8.99 11.02
CA ILE A 35 13.90 9.44 11.19
C ILE A 35 13.30 8.75 12.41
N GLU A 36 12.73 9.54 13.31
CA GLU A 36 11.96 9.04 14.45
C GLU A 36 10.51 8.79 14.03
N PHE A 37 10.10 7.53 14.06
CA PHE A 37 8.74 7.11 13.73
C PHE A 37 7.92 6.86 14.99
N SER A 38 6.63 7.18 14.93
CA SER A 38 5.66 6.81 15.96
C SER A 38 5.49 5.29 16.06
N ASP A 39 5.05 4.81 17.23
CA ASP A 39 4.75 3.39 17.44
C ASP A 39 3.70 2.88 16.43
N ASP A 40 2.64 3.65 16.17
CA ASP A 40 1.59 3.26 15.22
C ASP A 40 2.11 3.10 13.80
N PHE A 41 3.04 3.98 13.38
CA PHE A 41 3.71 3.83 12.09
C PHE A 41 4.53 2.54 12.07
N LEU A 42 5.36 2.28 13.08
CA LEU A 42 6.19 1.09 13.13
C LEU A 42 5.36 -0.20 13.17
N ILE A 43 4.28 -0.21 13.95
CA ILE A 43 3.35 -1.34 14.05
C ILE A 43 2.71 -1.67 12.70
N LYS A 44 2.29 -0.66 11.93
CA LYS A 44 1.75 -0.84 10.57
C LYS A 44 2.69 -1.69 9.70
N PHE A 45 3.99 -1.39 9.73
CA PHE A 45 5.00 -2.11 8.96
C PHE A 45 5.35 -3.47 9.57
N LEU A 46 5.42 -3.58 10.91
CA LEU A 46 5.65 -4.85 11.61
C LEU A 46 4.55 -5.86 11.30
N ARG A 47 3.27 -5.46 11.33
CA ARG A 47 2.13 -6.31 10.99
C ARG A 47 2.26 -6.89 9.58
N ALA A 48 2.66 -6.06 8.62
CA ALA A 48 2.87 -6.47 7.22
C ALA A 48 3.99 -7.52 7.02
N ARG A 49 4.81 -7.76 8.04
CA ARG A 49 5.89 -8.77 8.05
C ARG A 49 5.82 -9.72 9.24
N LEU A 50 4.64 -9.88 9.84
CA LEU A 50 4.41 -10.75 11.00
C LEU A 50 5.45 -10.51 12.11
N TYR A 51 5.79 -9.24 12.35
CA TYR A 51 6.78 -8.78 13.32
C TYR A 51 8.22 -9.25 13.08
N ASN A 52 8.57 -9.65 11.86
CA ASN A 52 9.97 -9.85 11.48
C ASN A 52 10.68 -8.50 11.33
N CYS A 53 11.49 -8.11 12.33
CA CYS A 53 12.14 -6.80 12.36
C CYS A 53 13.14 -6.57 11.21
N ASP A 54 13.81 -7.61 10.70
CA ASP A 54 14.75 -7.47 9.57
C ASP A 54 14.01 -7.15 8.27
N GLN A 55 13.01 -7.97 7.92
CA GLN A 55 12.17 -7.73 6.76
C GLN A 55 11.39 -6.40 6.86
N THR A 56 11.01 -6.01 8.08
CA THR A 56 10.34 -4.73 8.33
C THR A 56 11.28 -3.55 8.09
N CYS A 57 12.54 -3.65 8.53
CA CYS A 57 13.55 -2.62 8.26
C CYS A 57 13.79 -2.44 6.75
N ASP A 58 13.84 -3.54 5.99
CA ASP A 58 14.00 -3.51 4.53
C ASP A 58 12.77 -2.91 3.83
N LEU A 59 11.57 -3.23 4.33
CA LEU A 59 10.32 -2.64 3.85
C LEU A 59 10.28 -1.12 4.08
N ILE A 60 10.66 -0.64 5.26
CA ILE A 60 10.74 0.80 5.57
C ILE A 60 11.79 1.49 4.69
N ARG A 61 12.96 0.88 4.48
CA ARG A 61 13.98 1.45 3.58
C ARG A 61 13.45 1.60 2.16
N THR A 62 12.74 0.58 1.67
CA THR A 62 12.11 0.60 0.35
C THR A 62 11.03 1.68 0.27
N TYR A 63 10.17 1.78 1.28
CA TYR A 63 9.16 2.82 1.40
C TYR A 63 9.78 4.22 1.32
N LEU A 64 10.81 4.52 2.11
CA LEU A 64 11.52 5.81 2.09
C LEU A 64 12.19 6.08 0.73
N SER A 65 12.80 5.07 0.13
CA SER A 65 13.43 5.19 -1.19
C SER A 65 12.42 5.52 -2.29
N ASN A 66 11.18 5.04 -2.19
CA ASN A 66 10.15 5.31 -3.20
C ASN A 66 9.77 6.79 -3.26
N PHE A 67 9.77 7.53 -2.13
CA PHE A 67 9.55 8.98 -2.14
C PHE A 67 10.60 9.73 -2.97
N GLN A 68 11.85 9.25 -2.96
CA GLN A 68 12.94 9.86 -3.72
C GLN A 68 12.93 9.45 -5.20
N LYS A 69 12.59 8.18 -5.47
CA LYS A 69 12.59 7.63 -6.83
C LYS A 69 11.38 8.05 -7.64
N HIS A 70 10.24 8.23 -6.97
CA HIS A 70 8.95 8.49 -7.61
C HIS A 70 8.20 9.67 -6.99
N PRO A 71 8.82 10.86 -6.89
CA PRO A 71 8.16 12.03 -6.29
C PRO A 71 6.85 12.40 -7.01
N GLU A 72 6.67 12.01 -8.27
CA GLU A 72 5.45 12.21 -9.04
C GLU A 72 4.19 11.57 -8.41
N PHE A 73 4.35 10.57 -7.53
CA PHE A 73 3.22 9.92 -6.87
C PHE A 73 2.86 10.55 -5.50
N PHE A 74 3.71 11.42 -4.94
CA PHE A 74 3.58 11.91 -3.56
C PHE A 74 3.29 13.42 -3.50
N ASN A 75 2.28 13.87 -4.27
CA ASN A 75 1.92 15.30 -4.43
C ASN A 75 0.70 15.76 -3.60
N GLY A 76 0.26 14.95 -2.63
CA GLY A 76 -0.83 15.29 -1.71
C GLY A 76 -2.25 15.15 -2.30
N PHE A 77 -3.26 15.37 -1.46
CA PHE A 77 -4.67 15.07 -1.78
C PHE A 77 -5.21 15.85 -3.00
N GLN A 78 -4.89 17.15 -3.12
CA GLN A 78 -5.42 17.96 -4.22
C GLN A 78 -4.97 17.46 -5.59
N TYR A 79 -3.79 16.84 -5.67
CA TYR A 79 -3.26 16.26 -6.91
C TYR A 79 -4.08 15.04 -7.36
N VAL A 80 -4.54 14.23 -6.42
CA VAL A 80 -5.23 12.95 -6.69
C VAL A 80 -6.76 13.04 -6.61
N ARG A 81 -7.29 14.21 -6.24
CA ARG A 81 -8.73 14.40 -5.98
C ARG A 81 -9.62 14.01 -7.16
N GLN A 82 -9.31 14.53 -8.36
CA GLN A 82 -10.12 14.30 -9.55
C GLN A 82 -10.29 12.81 -9.92
N PRO A 83 -9.23 11.99 -10.07
CA PRO A 83 -9.41 10.57 -10.35
C PRO A 83 -10.13 9.80 -9.23
N LEU A 84 -9.99 10.22 -7.96
CA LEU A 84 -10.78 9.65 -6.87
C LEU A 84 -12.27 9.98 -7.01
N GLU A 85 -12.61 11.24 -7.27
CA GLU A 85 -14.01 11.70 -7.47
C GLU A 85 -14.64 11.06 -8.74
N ASN A 86 -13.84 10.76 -9.76
CA ASN A 86 -14.27 10.02 -10.94
C ASN A 86 -14.48 8.50 -10.68
N GLY A 87 -14.12 8.02 -9.50
CA GLY A 87 -14.31 6.62 -9.10
C GLY A 87 -13.29 5.65 -9.71
N VAL A 88 -12.08 6.11 -10.05
CA VAL A 88 -10.99 5.23 -10.50
C VAL A 88 -10.58 4.25 -9.39
N PHE A 89 -10.66 4.69 -8.14
CA PHE A 89 -10.38 3.91 -6.95
C PHE A 89 -11.41 4.23 -5.87
N GLU A 90 -11.89 3.21 -5.17
CA GLU A 90 -12.86 3.35 -4.09
C GLU A 90 -12.62 2.31 -3.00
N ILE A 91 -12.69 2.73 -1.74
CA ILE A 91 -12.79 1.83 -0.59
C ILE A 91 -14.27 1.65 -0.32
N LEU A 92 -14.77 0.42 -0.43
CA LEU A 92 -16.18 0.14 -0.15
C LEU A 92 -16.45 0.28 1.36
N PRO A 93 -17.66 0.73 1.74
CA PRO A 93 -18.00 0.93 3.15
C PRO A 93 -18.09 -0.39 3.93
N ASP A 94 -18.44 -1.48 3.24
CA ASP A 94 -18.59 -2.80 3.83
C ASP A 94 -17.29 -3.60 3.72
N ARG A 95 -16.99 -4.37 4.78
CA ARG A 95 -15.89 -5.33 4.81
C ARG A 95 -16.35 -6.71 4.40
N ASN A 96 -15.39 -7.54 3.99
CA ASN A 96 -15.64 -8.96 3.79
C ASN A 96 -16.02 -9.66 5.11
N VAL A 97 -16.63 -10.84 5.03
CA VAL A 97 -17.03 -11.64 6.20
C VAL A 97 -15.86 -12.03 7.11
N THR A 98 -14.64 -12.00 6.60
CA THR A 98 -13.40 -12.25 7.34
C THR A 98 -12.64 -10.98 7.74
N GLY A 99 -13.24 -9.80 7.54
CA GLY A 99 -12.73 -8.49 8.01
C GLY A 99 -11.86 -7.73 7.01
N GLU A 100 -11.53 -8.31 5.86
CA GLU A 100 -10.74 -7.61 4.83
C GLU A 100 -11.49 -6.39 4.31
N THR A 101 -10.75 -5.29 4.08
CA THR A 101 -11.28 -4.16 3.32
C THR A 101 -11.56 -4.59 1.89
N LEU A 102 -12.68 -4.14 1.32
CA LEU A 102 -12.95 -4.29 -0.10
C LEU A 102 -12.55 -3.01 -0.84
N ILE A 103 -11.59 -3.12 -1.76
CA ILE A 103 -11.20 -2.04 -2.66
C ILE A 103 -11.76 -2.34 -4.04
N LEU A 104 -12.33 -1.33 -4.69
CA LEU A 104 -12.79 -1.38 -6.08
C LEU A 104 -11.95 -0.44 -6.93
N MET A 105 -11.18 -1.02 -7.85
CA MET A 105 -10.46 -0.30 -8.89
C MET A 105 -11.21 -0.39 -10.22
N ARG A 106 -11.38 0.75 -10.90
CA ARG A 106 -12.08 0.84 -12.18
C ARG A 106 -11.20 1.54 -13.22
N PRO A 107 -10.23 0.85 -13.85
CA PRO A 107 -9.36 1.48 -14.83
C PRO A 107 -10.12 2.09 -16.02
N GLY A 108 -11.32 1.60 -16.34
CA GLY A 108 -12.18 2.19 -17.38
C GLY A 108 -12.72 3.59 -17.05
N LYS A 109 -12.74 3.99 -15.77
CA LYS A 109 -13.10 5.34 -15.33
C LYS A 109 -11.96 6.36 -15.45
N TRP A 110 -10.75 5.88 -15.74
CA TRP A 110 -9.63 6.78 -16.03
C TRP A 110 -9.74 7.32 -17.45
N GLU A 111 -9.81 8.65 -17.55
CA GLU A 111 -9.87 9.40 -18.80
C GLU A 111 -8.47 9.93 -19.18
N PRO A 112 -7.73 9.27 -20.11
CA PRO A 112 -6.33 9.62 -20.38
C PRO A 112 -6.14 10.98 -21.04
N ASN A 113 -7.21 11.59 -21.56
CA ASN A 113 -7.20 12.93 -22.15
C ASN A 113 -7.27 14.04 -21.08
N LEU A 114 -7.81 13.72 -19.90
CA LEU A 114 -8.10 14.69 -18.84
C LEU A 114 -7.21 14.51 -17.63
N CYS A 115 -6.79 13.27 -17.37
CA CYS A 115 -5.98 12.90 -16.22
C CYS A 115 -4.75 12.12 -16.70
N ALA A 116 -3.56 12.58 -16.34
CA ALA A 116 -2.34 11.88 -16.68
C ALA A 116 -2.25 10.55 -15.92
N PHE A 117 -1.67 9.52 -16.53
CA PHE A 117 -1.58 8.19 -15.93
C PHE A 117 -0.96 8.20 -14.53
N ASN A 118 0.12 8.98 -14.32
CA ASN A 118 0.77 9.08 -13.02
C ASN A 118 -0.13 9.69 -11.94
N VAL A 119 -1.04 10.58 -12.30
CA VAL A 119 -2.04 11.15 -11.38
C VAL A 119 -3.05 10.07 -10.97
N ALA A 120 -3.52 9.27 -11.93
CA ALA A 120 -4.41 8.14 -11.66
C ALA A 120 -3.72 7.07 -10.78
N THR A 121 -2.46 6.74 -11.06
CA THR A 121 -1.65 5.83 -10.23
C THR A 121 -1.42 6.40 -8.82
N ALA A 122 -1.09 7.69 -8.71
CA ALA A 122 -0.94 8.37 -7.43
C ALA A 122 -2.22 8.29 -6.60
N ALA A 123 -3.40 8.37 -7.24
CA ALA A 123 -4.68 8.23 -6.57
C ALA A 123 -4.90 6.83 -5.98
N THR A 124 -4.54 5.78 -6.72
CA THR A 124 -4.54 4.41 -6.20
C THR A 124 -3.58 4.26 -5.02
N ILE A 125 -2.34 4.76 -5.13
CA ILE A 125 -1.35 4.72 -4.04
C ILE A 125 -1.88 5.45 -2.80
N TYR A 126 -2.43 6.65 -2.99
CA TYR A 126 -3.02 7.43 -1.90
C TYR A 126 -4.16 6.68 -1.22
N GLY A 127 -5.07 6.10 -2.01
CA GLY A 127 -6.19 5.32 -1.49
C GLY A 127 -5.75 4.08 -0.70
N VAL A 128 -4.74 3.36 -1.18
CA VAL A 128 -4.15 2.23 -0.45
C VAL A 128 -3.49 2.69 0.85
N GLU A 129 -2.72 3.79 0.84
CA GLU A 129 -2.15 4.34 2.08
C GLU A 129 -3.22 4.76 3.09
N MET A 130 -4.36 5.29 2.64
CA MET A 130 -5.51 5.60 3.50
C MET A 130 -6.12 4.34 4.12
N ASP A 131 -6.30 3.26 3.36
CA ASP A 131 -6.76 1.97 3.90
C ASP A 131 -5.82 1.46 5.01
N LYS A 132 -4.50 1.61 4.83
CA LYS A 132 -3.51 1.17 5.84
C LYS A 132 -3.46 2.03 7.11
N LEU A 133 -4.25 3.09 7.22
CA LEU A 133 -4.43 3.80 8.50
C LEU A 133 -5.33 3.02 9.46
N SER A 134 -6.20 2.13 8.96
CA SER A 134 -7.05 1.29 9.79
C SER A 134 -6.28 0.07 10.29
N GLU A 135 -6.24 -0.13 11.60
CA GLU A 135 -5.67 -1.32 12.24
C GLU A 135 -6.34 -2.61 11.76
N GLU A 136 -7.67 -2.60 11.58
CA GLU A 136 -8.40 -3.75 11.07
C GLU A 136 -7.94 -4.13 9.65
N SER A 137 -7.71 -3.14 8.78
CA SER A 137 -7.14 -3.37 7.44
C SER A 137 -5.70 -3.87 7.48
N GLN A 138 -4.91 -3.49 8.48
CA GLN A 138 -3.54 -3.98 8.65
C GLN A 138 -3.50 -5.45 9.09
N ILE A 139 -4.49 -5.89 9.88
CA ILE A 139 -4.58 -7.23 10.45
C ILE A 139 -5.25 -8.21 9.47
N SER A 140 -6.44 -7.83 8.99
CA SER A 140 -7.25 -8.68 8.11
C SER A 140 -6.72 -8.65 6.67
N GLY A 141 -6.12 -7.53 6.26
CA GLY A 141 -5.70 -7.30 4.90
C GLY A 141 -6.81 -6.71 4.04
N THR A 142 -6.67 -6.89 2.72
CA THR A 142 -7.49 -6.21 1.71
C THR A 142 -7.77 -7.15 0.55
N ILE A 143 -8.98 -7.09 0.03
CA ILE A 143 -9.38 -7.72 -1.22
C ILE A 143 -9.57 -6.61 -2.25
N GLU A 144 -8.83 -6.71 -3.35
CA GLU A 144 -8.92 -5.76 -4.45
C GLU A 144 -9.72 -6.37 -5.60
N ILE A 145 -10.77 -5.66 -6.00
CA ILE A 145 -11.63 -6.00 -7.12
C ILE A 145 -11.28 -5.05 -8.26
N ILE A 146 -10.85 -5.60 -9.39
CA ILE A 146 -10.52 -4.83 -10.58
C ILE A 146 -11.64 -5.00 -11.59
N ASP A 147 -12.47 -3.96 -11.72
CA ASP A 147 -13.53 -3.88 -12.72
C ASP A 147 -12.95 -3.38 -14.04
N MET A 148 -12.89 -4.28 -15.02
CA MET A 148 -12.33 -4.02 -16.34
C MET A 148 -13.38 -3.49 -17.33
N GLN A 149 -14.61 -3.20 -16.89
CA GLN A 149 -15.62 -2.55 -17.72
C GLN A 149 -15.07 -1.21 -18.26
N ASP A 150 -15.43 -0.91 -19.52
CA ASP A 150 -15.04 0.32 -20.24
C ASP A 150 -13.54 0.54 -20.47
N VAL A 151 -12.69 -0.45 -20.18
CA VAL A 151 -11.26 -0.38 -20.51
C VAL A 151 -11.07 -0.51 -22.02
N GLY A 152 -10.75 0.61 -22.67
CA GLY A 152 -10.43 0.67 -24.10
C GLY A 152 -8.94 0.44 -24.41
N LEU A 153 -8.63 0.31 -25.71
CA LEU A 153 -7.26 0.16 -26.22
C LEU A 153 -6.31 1.26 -25.76
N LYS A 154 -6.78 2.51 -25.62
CA LYS A 154 -5.95 3.63 -25.19
C LYS A 154 -5.49 3.46 -23.74
N GLN A 155 -6.43 3.16 -22.84
CA GLN A 155 -6.12 2.85 -21.44
C GLN A 155 -5.18 1.65 -21.38
N PHE A 156 -5.48 0.58 -22.12
CA PHE A 156 -4.64 -0.62 -22.15
C PHE A 156 -3.20 -0.35 -22.62
N LEU A 157 -3.01 0.38 -23.72
CA LEU A 157 -1.69 0.67 -24.27
C LEU A 157 -0.88 1.61 -23.38
N LEU A 158 -1.50 2.63 -22.79
CA LEU A 158 -0.82 3.54 -21.87
C LEU A 158 -0.45 2.82 -20.57
N ASN A 159 -1.34 1.96 -20.06
CA ASN A 159 -1.04 1.09 -18.93
C ASN A 159 0.13 0.17 -19.29
N ALA A 160 0.04 -0.63 -20.35
CA ALA A 160 1.10 -1.59 -20.71
C ALA A 160 2.48 -0.94 -20.95
N THR A 161 2.52 0.27 -21.51
CA THR A 161 3.78 0.98 -21.78
C THR A 161 4.42 1.49 -20.49
N LYS A 162 3.63 2.11 -19.61
CA LYS A 162 4.13 2.70 -18.35
C LYS A 162 4.26 1.69 -17.21
N GLN A 163 3.42 0.66 -17.19
CA GLN A 163 3.51 -0.47 -16.27
C GLN A 163 4.82 -1.25 -16.48
N ARG A 164 5.37 -1.28 -17.71
CA ARG A 164 6.67 -1.91 -17.97
C ARG A 164 7.84 -1.16 -17.31
N GLU A 165 7.70 0.16 -17.17
CA GLU A 165 8.67 1.03 -16.47
C GLU A 165 8.48 0.88 -14.93
N ALA A 166 7.24 0.87 -14.46
CA ALA A 166 6.88 0.76 -13.03
C ALA A 166 7.03 -0.66 -12.43
N ASN A 167 6.81 -1.73 -13.20
CA ASN A 167 6.94 -3.12 -12.72
C ASN A 167 8.40 -3.47 -12.37
N SER A 168 9.39 -2.76 -12.90
CA SER A 168 10.79 -2.92 -12.44
C SER A 168 10.99 -2.55 -10.96
N VAL A 169 10.07 -1.76 -10.39
CA VAL A 169 10.07 -1.27 -9.02
C VAL A 169 9.15 -2.10 -8.13
N ILE A 170 7.94 -2.44 -8.61
CA ILE A 170 6.95 -3.23 -7.86
C ILE A 170 7.36 -4.70 -7.74
N THR A 171 7.91 -5.32 -8.80
CA THR A 171 8.37 -6.72 -8.74
C THR A 171 9.48 -6.90 -7.69
N LYS A 172 10.36 -5.91 -7.50
CA LYS A 172 11.36 -5.94 -6.41
C LYS A 172 10.74 -5.80 -5.01
N ALA A 173 9.58 -5.17 -4.87
CA ALA A 173 8.90 -5.07 -3.57
C ALA A 173 8.14 -6.35 -3.22
N ILE A 174 7.64 -7.07 -4.23
CA ILE A 174 6.93 -8.35 -4.08
C ILE A 174 7.91 -9.53 -3.98
N GLU A 175 9.04 -9.51 -4.69
CA GLU A 175 10.11 -10.53 -4.58
C GLU A 175 10.86 -10.48 -3.24
N ASN A 176 10.76 -9.37 -2.51
CA ASN A 176 11.30 -9.19 -1.15
C ASN A 176 10.19 -9.25 -0.06
N MET A 177 9.00 -9.74 -0.41
CA MET A 177 7.98 -10.20 0.54
C MET A 177 8.21 -11.67 0.88
#